data_AF-M4WSF6-F1
#
_entry.id   AF-M4WSF6-F1
#
_cell.length_a   1.000
_cell.length_b   1.000
_cell.length_c   1.000
_cell.angle_alpha   90.00
_cell.angle_beta   90.00
_cell.angle_gamma   90.00
#
_symmetry.space_group_name_H-M   'P 1'
#
loop_
_entity.id
_entity.type
_entity.pdbx_description
1 polymer ?
#
loop_
_entity_poly.entity_id
_entity_poly.type
_entity_poly.pdbx_seq_one_letter_code
_entity_poly.pdbx_strand_id
1 'polypeptide(L)'
;MSVKAAKHARELLLKEYRAVLSTHSKKWPGFPFGSVVPYCLDQAGRPLILISRIAQHTHNLQMDGKCSLLIGERGVDDIQAAGRLTLLAEALLVEDVDAIADAAERYYRYFPDSRDYHIVHDFDFWVLEPVQWRYIGGFGDIHWLGADSVPLANPFVGEVERGMVGHMNSDHATAVAHYVELAGLPDDAAPELAGIDTEGFHLRIGQALHWLPFPAPCGDPGEVRQALVQLAHAEVWPGNEVIQV
;
A
#
# COMPACT_ATOMS: atom_id res chain seq x y z
N MET A 1 -2.49 6.33 -23.13
CA MET A 1 -1.96 5.54 -22.00
C MET A 1 -2.84 4.32 -21.81
N SER A 2 -2.27 3.14 -21.52
CA SER A 2 -3.06 1.92 -21.31
C SER A 2 -3.75 1.96 -19.95
N VAL A 3 -5.08 2.18 -19.93
CA VAL A 3 -5.89 2.20 -18.70
C VAL A 3 -5.72 0.90 -17.89
N LYS A 4 -5.59 -0.24 -18.59
CA LYS A 4 -5.36 -1.55 -17.98
C LYS A 4 -4.01 -1.61 -17.24
N ALA A 5 -2.93 -1.10 -17.84
CA ALA A 5 -1.61 -1.12 -17.21
C ALA A 5 -1.56 -0.25 -15.96
N ALA A 6 -2.23 0.90 -15.98
CA ALA A 6 -2.32 1.78 -14.82
C ALA A 6 -3.08 1.13 -13.65
N LYS A 7 -4.19 0.43 -13.95
CA LYS A 7 -4.92 -0.35 -12.94
C LYS A 7 -4.06 -1.46 -12.34
N HIS A 8 -3.39 -2.28 -13.16
CA HIS A 8 -2.52 -3.35 -12.65
C HIS A 8 -1.32 -2.81 -11.84
N ALA A 9 -0.75 -1.68 -12.26
CA ALA A 9 0.29 -1.01 -11.49
C ALA A 9 -0.22 -0.58 -10.10
N ARG A 10 -1.42 -0.01 -10.02
CA ARG A 10 -2.03 0.39 -8.75
C ARG A 10 -2.36 -0.82 -7.87
N GLU A 11 -2.88 -1.90 -8.44
CA GLU A 11 -3.13 -3.14 -7.69
C GLU A 11 -1.83 -3.72 -7.11
N LEU A 12 -0.73 -3.70 -7.86
CA LEU A 12 0.57 -4.12 -7.34
C LEU A 12 1.03 -3.21 -6.20
N LEU A 13 0.84 -1.90 -6.34
CA LEU A 13 1.15 -0.93 -5.28
C LEU A 13 0.31 -1.17 -4.01
N LEU A 14 -0.96 -1.58 -4.14
CA LEU A 14 -1.86 -1.88 -3.03
C LEU A 14 -1.56 -3.23 -2.36
N LYS A 15 -1.23 -4.27 -3.14
CA LYS A 15 -0.90 -5.61 -2.64
C LYS A 15 0.41 -5.66 -1.86
N GLU A 16 1.31 -4.75 -2.17
CA GLU A 16 2.63 -4.65 -1.55
C GLU A 16 2.67 -3.63 -0.41
N TYR A 17 3.48 -3.93 0.62
CA TYR A 17 3.65 -3.08 1.81
C TYR A 17 5.12 -2.84 2.16
N ARG A 18 6.04 -3.37 1.34
CA ARG A 18 7.49 -3.18 1.44
C ARG A 18 8.02 -2.86 0.06
N ALA A 19 8.99 -1.97 0.01
CA ALA A 19 9.62 -1.56 -1.23
C ALA A 19 11.10 -1.30 -1.03
N VAL A 20 11.85 -1.28 -2.14
CA VAL A 20 13.24 -0.85 -2.15
C VAL A 20 13.30 0.62 -2.55
N LEU A 21 13.63 1.48 -1.58
CA LEU A 21 13.88 2.90 -1.78
C LEU A 21 15.34 3.11 -2.19
N SER A 22 15.54 3.62 -3.40
CA SER A 22 16.84 4.01 -3.96
C SER A 22 17.01 5.53 -3.89
N THR A 23 18.08 6.00 -3.25
CA THR A 23 18.37 7.42 -3.02
C THR A 23 19.78 7.78 -3.47
N HIS A 24 20.05 9.06 -3.74
CA HIS A 24 21.40 9.54 -4.05
C HIS A 24 22.29 9.46 -2.80
N SER A 25 23.35 8.64 -2.83
CA SER A 25 24.19 8.43 -1.65
C SER A 25 24.99 9.67 -1.30
N LYS A 26 24.71 10.27 -0.14
CA LYS A 26 25.52 11.36 0.43
C LYS A 26 26.92 10.88 0.81
N LYS A 27 27.05 9.64 1.26
CA LYS A 27 28.33 9.05 1.70
C LYS A 27 29.24 8.67 0.53
N TRP A 28 28.65 8.24 -0.59
CA TRP A 28 29.36 7.83 -1.79
C TRP A 28 28.75 8.51 -3.03
N PRO A 29 29.06 9.80 -3.26
CA PRO A 29 28.53 10.53 -4.40
C PRO A 29 28.79 9.80 -5.73
N GLY A 30 27.79 9.77 -6.61
CA GLY A 30 27.83 9.03 -7.88
C GLY A 30 27.24 7.61 -7.80
N PHE A 31 26.99 7.07 -6.60
CA PHE A 31 26.33 5.77 -6.41
C PHE A 31 24.91 5.95 -5.83
N PRO A 32 23.88 5.28 -6.40
CA PRO A 32 22.60 5.16 -5.72
C PRO A 32 22.70 4.17 -4.55
N PHE A 33 21.95 4.42 -3.48
CA PHE A 33 21.88 3.54 -2.31
C PHE A 33 20.46 3.01 -2.13
N GLY A 34 20.31 1.69 -2.16
CA GLY A 34 19.05 0.99 -1.93
C GLY A 34 18.86 0.61 -0.46
N SER A 35 17.64 0.81 0.06
CA SER A 35 17.23 0.34 1.39
C SER A 35 15.78 -0.11 1.38
N VAL A 36 15.41 -1.06 2.24
CA VAL A 36 14.04 -1.55 2.34
C VAL A 36 13.24 -0.63 3.27
N VAL A 37 12.06 -0.19 2.82
CA VAL A 37 11.13 0.61 3.62
C VAL A 37 9.72 0.00 3.60
N PRO A 38 9.03 -0.09 4.75
CA PRO A 38 7.60 -0.33 4.77
C PRO A 38 6.82 0.91 4.35
N TYR A 39 5.72 0.73 3.61
CA TYR A 39 4.87 1.82 3.16
C TYR A 39 3.39 1.43 3.21
N CYS A 40 2.52 2.42 3.41
CA CYS A 40 1.11 2.35 3.04
C CYS A 40 0.81 3.51 2.07
N LEU A 41 -0.43 3.66 1.62
CA LEU A 41 -0.82 4.80 0.77
C LEU A 41 -1.50 5.89 1.59
N ASP A 42 -1.26 7.16 1.25
CA ASP A 42 -1.96 8.31 1.80
C ASP A 42 -3.35 8.51 1.16
N GLN A 43 -4.04 9.60 1.51
CA GLN A 43 -5.35 9.94 0.96
C GLN A 43 -5.36 10.14 -0.56
N ALA A 44 -4.25 10.60 -1.15
CA ALA A 44 -4.12 10.77 -2.59
C ALA A 44 -3.67 9.49 -3.31
N GLY A 45 -3.47 8.38 -2.58
CA GLY A 45 -2.97 7.12 -3.14
C GLY A 45 -1.45 7.12 -3.37
N ARG A 46 -0.71 8.00 -2.70
CA ARG A 46 0.77 8.13 -2.81
C ARG A 46 1.45 7.32 -1.70
N PRO A 47 2.64 6.74 -1.93
CA PRO A 47 3.37 6.05 -0.88
C PRO A 47 3.72 6.97 0.29
N LEU A 48 3.30 6.57 1.48
CA LEU A 48 3.63 7.16 2.77
C LEU A 48 4.61 6.24 3.50
N ILE A 49 5.75 6.78 3.91
CA ILE A 49 6.80 6.06 4.65
C ILE A 49 7.08 6.76 5.98
N LEU A 50 7.53 5.99 6.97
CA LEU A 50 8.00 6.48 8.26
C LEU A 50 9.48 6.11 8.43
N ILE A 51 10.37 7.09 8.43
CA ILE A 51 11.82 6.87 8.39
C ILE A 51 12.55 7.65 9.47
N SER A 52 13.58 7.03 10.05
CA SER A 52 14.35 7.62 11.15
C SER A 52 15.23 8.78 10.67
N ARG A 53 15.30 9.87 11.42
CA ARG A 53 16.17 11.03 11.18
C ARG A 53 17.64 10.67 11.01
N ILE A 54 18.10 9.62 11.69
CA ILE A 54 19.50 9.17 11.64
C ILE A 54 19.78 8.13 10.53
N ALA A 55 18.75 7.63 9.86
CA ALA A 55 18.92 6.64 8.80
C ALA A 55 19.64 7.25 7.58
N GLN A 56 20.48 6.43 6.92
CA GLN A 56 21.26 6.89 5.77
C GLN A 56 20.36 7.37 4.61
N HIS A 57 19.23 6.71 4.35
CA HIS A 57 18.29 7.14 3.32
C HIS A 57 17.65 8.50 3.65
N THR A 58 17.42 8.82 4.93
CA THR A 58 16.85 10.10 5.34
C THR A 58 17.84 11.24 5.10
N HIS A 59 19.10 11.04 5.50
CA HIS A 59 20.16 12.01 5.19
C HIS A 59 20.40 12.18 3.68
N ASN A 60 20.14 11.14 2.88
CA ASN A 60 20.20 11.22 1.42
C ASN A 60 19.03 12.05 0.87
N LEU A 61 17.79 11.79 1.32
CA LEU A 61 16.59 12.52 0.88
C LEU A 61 16.61 14.00 1.29
N GLN A 62 17.14 14.32 2.47
CA GLN A 62 17.35 15.71 2.89
C GLN A 62 18.36 16.47 2.02
N MET A 63 19.27 15.75 1.35
CA MET A 63 20.25 16.33 0.43
C MET A 63 19.70 16.45 -0.99
N ASP A 64 18.98 15.43 -1.47
CA ASP A 64 18.21 15.46 -2.72
C ASP A 64 16.95 14.59 -2.56
N GLY A 65 15.78 15.22 -2.64
CA GLY A 65 14.49 14.54 -2.50
C GLY A 65 14.19 13.55 -3.64
N LYS A 66 14.94 13.57 -4.75
CA LYS A 66 14.73 12.65 -5.86
C LYS A 66 15.10 11.22 -5.46
N CYS A 67 14.15 10.32 -5.66
CA CYS A 67 14.32 8.92 -5.33
C CYS A 67 13.58 8.00 -6.29
N SER A 68 13.83 6.70 -6.13
CA SER A 68 13.04 5.67 -6.79
C SER A 68 12.54 4.64 -5.77
N LEU A 69 11.29 4.23 -5.91
CA LEU A 69 10.67 3.18 -5.10
C LEU A 69 10.38 1.97 -6.00
N LEU A 70 11.03 0.84 -5.76
CA LEU A 70 10.79 -0.42 -6.48
C LEU A 70 9.89 -1.34 -5.65
N ILE A 71 8.79 -1.76 -6.27
CA ILE A 71 7.81 -2.71 -5.77
C ILE A 71 7.79 -3.92 -6.71
N GLY A 72 7.75 -5.13 -6.17
CA GLY A 72 7.63 -6.37 -6.94
C GLY A 72 6.75 -7.36 -6.21
N GLU A 73 6.10 -8.25 -6.95
CA GLU A 73 5.24 -9.29 -6.39
C GLU A 73 6.01 -10.19 -5.42
N ARG A 74 5.39 -10.50 -4.28
CA ARG A 74 5.95 -11.41 -3.27
C ARG A 74 5.78 -12.88 -3.65
N GLY A 75 6.71 -13.70 -3.15
CA GLY A 75 6.57 -15.16 -3.15
C GLY A 75 6.68 -15.81 -4.54
N VAL A 76 7.27 -15.11 -5.51
CA VAL A 76 7.47 -15.59 -6.89
C VAL A 76 8.87 -16.17 -7.07
N ASP A 77 8.97 -17.30 -7.77
CA ASP A 77 10.25 -17.93 -8.10
C ASP A 77 10.95 -17.21 -9.27
N ASP A 78 10.21 -16.92 -10.35
CA ASP A 78 10.73 -16.17 -11.50
C ASP A 78 10.36 -14.68 -11.39
N ILE A 79 11.28 -13.92 -10.78
CA ILE A 79 11.15 -12.47 -10.59
C ILE A 79 11.05 -11.67 -11.91
N GLN A 80 11.48 -12.23 -13.04
CA GLN A 80 11.40 -11.54 -14.34
C GLN A 80 10.06 -11.76 -15.03
N ALA A 81 9.39 -12.88 -14.73
CA ALA A 81 8.03 -13.17 -15.15
C ALA A 81 6.98 -12.45 -14.31
N ALA A 82 7.28 -12.14 -13.05
CA ALA A 82 6.38 -11.47 -12.11
C ALA A 82 6.18 -9.97 -12.40
N GLY A 83 5.12 -9.36 -11.86
CA GLY A 83 4.89 -7.92 -11.92
C GLY A 83 5.90 -7.09 -11.13
N ARG A 84 6.36 -5.96 -11.69
CA ARG A 84 7.21 -4.97 -11.02
C ARG A 84 6.77 -3.55 -11.36
N LEU A 85 6.84 -2.68 -10.36
CA LEU A 85 6.54 -1.26 -10.47
C LEU A 85 7.72 -0.47 -9.93
N THR A 86 8.28 0.41 -10.76
CA THR A 86 9.26 1.41 -10.33
C THR A 86 8.60 2.77 -10.36
N LEU A 87 8.53 3.42 -9.21
CA LEU A 87 8.17 4.82 -9.07
C LEU A 87 9.44 5.67 -9.13
N LEU A 88 9.44 6.74 -9.92
CA LEU A 88 10.31 7.89 -9.75
C LEU A 88 9.53 8.97 -9.01
N ALA A 89 10.08 9.47 -7.92
CA ALA A 89 9.38 10.40 -7.03
C ALA A 89 10.30 11.47 -6.44
N GLU A 90 9.68 12.52 -5.94
CA GLU A 90 10.28 13.44 -5.00
C GLU A 90 9.73 13.14 -3.60
N ALA A 91 10.61 12.86 -2.64
CA ALA A 91 10.22 12.61 -1.26
C ALA A 91 10.03 13.94 -0.54
N LEU A 92 8.84 14.16 -0.02
CA LEU A 92 8.47 15.36 0.72
C LEU A 92 8.25 15.01 2.18
N LEU A 93 8.91 15.75 3.07
CA LEU A 93 8.68 15.67 4.51
C LEU A 93 7.27 16.17 4.83
N VAL A 94 6.53 15.44 5.65
CA VAL A 94 5.23 15.91 6.17
C VAL A 94 5.51 16.82 7.37
N GLU A 95 5.33 18.13 7.19
CA GLU A 95 5.66 19.13 8.22
C GLU A 95 4.42 19.67 8.96
N ASP A 96 3.26 19.66 8.31
CA ASP A 96 2.01 20.14 8.90
C ASP A 96 1.53 19.20 10.02
N VAL A 97 1.17 19.78 11.17
CA VAL A 97 0.84 19.00 12.39
C VAL A 97 -0.41 18.16 12.21
N ASP A 98 -1.43 18.69 11.53
CA ASP A 98 -2.67 17.96 11.29
C ASP A 98 -2.41 16.84 10.27
N ALA A 99 -1.62 17.12 9.21
CA ALA A 99 -1.20 16.10 8.25
C ALA A 99 -0.33 14.99 8.88
N ILE A 100 0.53 15.31 9.86
CA ILE A 100 1.29 14.32 10.63
C ILE A 100 0.34 13.44 11.44
N ALA A 101 -0.67 14.03 12.10
CA ALA A 101 -1.65 13.28 12.87
C ALA A 101 -2.44 12.31 11.98
N ASP A 102 -2.91 12.76 10.82
CA ASP A 102 -3.62 11.93 9.85
C ASP A 102 -2.73 10.81 9.29
N ALA A 103 -1.47 11.13 8.95
CA ALA A 103 -0.48 10.16 8.50
C ALA A 103 -0.21 9.09 9.56
N ALA A 104 -0.03 9.50 10.82
CA ALA A 104 0.21 8.59 11.94
C ALA A 104 -0.97 7.67 12.20
N GLU A 105 -2.17 8.23 12.23
CA GLU A 105 -3.43 7.52 12.47
C GLU A 105 -3.63 6.38 11.47
N ARG A 106 -3.39 6.66 10.18
CA ARG A 106 -3.44 5.66 9.12
C ARG A 106 -2.28 4.70 9.20
N TYR A 107 -1.04 5.18 9.20
CA TYR A 107 0.16 4.34 9.13
C TYR A 107 0.23 3.32 10.28
N TYR A 108 -0.20 3.70 11.49
CA TYR A 108 -0.17 2.79 12.65
C TYR A 108 -1.26 1.72 12.65
N ARG A 109 -2.34 1.85 11.86
CA ARG A 109 -3.22 0.70 11.60
C ARG A 109 -2.55 -0.36 10.73
N TYR A 110 -1.76 0.09 9.75
CA TYR A 110 -1.00 -0.80 8.87
C TYR A 110 0.22 -1.41 9.58
N PHE A 111 0.91 -0.62 10.42
CA PHE A 111 2.13 -1.01 11.13
C PHE A 111 2.06 -0.69 12.63
N PRO A 112 1.31 -1.47 13.43
CA PRO A 112 1.11 -1.20 14.85
C PRO A 112 2.39 -1.17 15.69
N ASP A 113 3.40 -1.96 15.32
CA ASP A 113 4.69 -2.03 16.03
C ASP A 113 5.51 -0.73 15.92
N SER A 114 5.16 0.13 14.96
CA SER A 114 5.79 1.44 14.74
C SER A 114 5.11 2.57 15.52
N ARG A 115 4.09 2.26 16.33
CA ARG A 115 3.29 3.26 17.06
C ARG A 115 4.17 4.20 17.86
N ASP A 116 3.85 5.50 17.76
CA ASP A 116 4.52 6.61 18.43
C ASP A 116 6.00 6.82 18.06
N TYR A 117 6.54 6.12 17.05
CA TYR A 117 7.94 6.31 16.62
C TYR A 117 8.23 7.75 16.21
N HIS A 118 7.25 8.47 15.65
CA HIS A 118 7.42 9.87 15.26
C HIS A 118 7.52 10.83 16.45
N ILE A 119 7.06 10.40 17.62
CA ILE A 119 7.11 11.17 18.87
C ILE A 119 8.34 10.78 19.69
N VAL A 120 8.63 9.47 19.77
CA VAL A 120 9.56 8.90 20.77
C VAL A 120 10.91 8.49 20.19
N HIS A 121 11.00 8.23 18.88
CA HIS A 121 12.16 7.54 18.28
C HIS A 121 12.84 8.29 17.13
N ASP A 122 12.62 9.59 16.99
CA ASP A 122 13.21 10.41 15.91
C ASP A 122 12.87 9.87 14.52
N PHE A 123 11.62 9.53 14.26
CA PHE A 123 11.12 9.23 12.92
C PHE A 123 10.25 10.37 12.40
N ASP A 124 10.24 10.58 11.09
CA ASP A 124 9.34 11.52 10.45
C ASP A 124 8.59 10.84 9.30
N PHE A 125 7.38 11.32 9.02
CA PHE A 125 6.60 10.88 7.88
C PHE A 125 7.05 11.58 6.60
N TRP A 126 7.18 10.81 5.53
CA TRP A 126 7.49 11.31 4.20
C TRP A 126 6.50 10.76 3.19
N VAL A 127 6.05 11.61 2.27
CA VAL A 127 5.24 11.20 1.13
C VAL A 127 6.10 11.22 -0.11
N LEU A 128 5.97 10.18 -0.94
CA LEU A 128 6.64 10.13 -2.23
C LEU A 128 5.70 10.70 -3.31
N GLU A 129 5.94 11.95 -3.70
CA GLU A 129 5.20 12.62 -4.76
C GLU A 129 5.57 12.04 -6.13
N PRO A 130 4.63 11.43 -6.86
CA PRO A 130 4.97 10.75 -8.10
C PRO A 130 5.41 11.70 -9.22
N VAL A 131 6.51 11.35 -9.88
CA VAL A 131 6.98 12.01 -11.10
C VAL A 131 6.67 11.16 -12.32
N GLN A 132 7.00 9.86 -12.24
CA GLN A 132 6.74 8.93 -13.34
C GLN A 132 6.75 7.47 -12.85
N TRP A 133 6.00 6.61 -13.52
CA TRP A 133 5.95 5.19 -13.20
C TRP A 133 6.46 4.34 -14.36
N ARG A 134 7.15 3.26 -14.02
CA ARG A 134 7.55 2.21 -14.94
C ARG A 134 6.98 0.88 -14.45
N TYR A 135 5.94 0.41 -15.13
CA TYR A 135 5.30 -0.87 -14.84
C TYR A 135 5.77 -1.94 -15.82
N ILE A 136 6.04 -3.14 -15.30
CA ILE A 136 6.39 -4.34 -16.06
C ILE A 136 5.52 -5.49 -15.53
N GLY A 137 4.48 -5.89 -16.27
CA GLY A 137 3.53 -6.94 -15.88
C GLY A 137 3.97 -8.37 -16.19
N GLY A 138 5.28 -8.60 -16.34
CA GLY A 138 5.86 -9.85 -16.84
C GLY A 138 6.52 -9.68 -18.22
N PHE A 139 6.65 -10.78 -18.97
CA PHE A 139 7.31 -10.75 -20.28
C PHE A 139 6.51 -9.91 -21.30
N GLY A 140 7.08 -8.79 -21.72
CA GLY A 140 6.58 -7.97 -22.83
C GLY A 140 5.55 -6.89 -22.48
N ASP A 141 5.05 -6.83 -21.24
CA ASP A 141 4.05 -5.83 -20.81
C ASP A 141 4.70 -4.64 -20.10
N ILE A 142 5.40 -3.79 -20.86
CA ILE A 142 6.30 -2.77 -20.31
C ILE A 142 5.80 -1.34 -20.58
N HIS A 143 5.26 -0.67 -19.57
CA HIS A 143 4.59 0.64 -19.71
C HIS A 143 5.28 1.77 -18.96
N TRP A 144 5.45 2.93 -19.61
CA TRP A 144 5.70 4.19 -18.92
C TRP A 144 4.36 4.86 -18.68
N LEU A 145 4.10 5.26 -17.44
CA LEU A 145 2.83 5.85 -17.04
C LEU A 145 3.10 7.20 -16.36
N GLY A 146 2.23 8.18 -16.61
CA GLY A 146 2.37 9.54 -16.04
C GLY A 146 2.11 9.56 -14.53
N ALA A 147 2.61 10.60 -13.85
CA ALA A 147 2.50 10.80 -12.40
C ALA A 147 1.11 10.45 -11.83
N ASP A 148 0.06 11.02 -12.40
CA ASP A 148 -1.32 10.92 -11.89
C ASP A 148 -2.08 9.67 -12.34
N SER A 149 -1.46 8.80 -13.14
CA SER A 149 -2.18 7.69 -13.77
C SER A 149 -2.34 6.46 -12.87
N VAL A 150 -1.41 6.26 -11.93
CA VAL A 150 -1.41 5.10 -11.03
C VAL A 150 -2.15 5.41 -9.74
N PRO A 151 -1.87 6.50 -8.99
CA PRO A 151 -2.58 6.81 -7.76
C PRO A 151 -4.09 6.96 -7.99
N LEU A 152 -4.87 6.51 -7.01
CA LEU A 152 -6.30 6.78 -6.93
C LEU A 152 -6.58 7.32 -5.53
N ALA A 153 -7.23 8.47 -5.45
CA ALA A 153 -7.56 9.08 -4.17
C ALA A 153 -8.57 8.22 -3.41
N ASN A 154 -8.35 8.08 -2.10
CA ASN A 154 -9.23 7.36 -1.20
C ASN A 154 -10.12 8.35 -0.43
N PRO A 155 -11.43 8.42 -0.71
CA PRO A 155 -12.34 9.35 -0.05
C PRO A 155 -12.65 8.94 1.39
N PHE A 156 -12.22 7.75 1.83
CA PHE A 156 -12.54 7.22 3.16
C PHE A 156 -11.52 7.60 4.22
N VAL A 157 -10.30 8.05 3.83
CA VAL A 157 -9.21 8.32 4.77
C VAL A 157 -9.66 9.28 5.89
N GLY A 158 -9.30 8.93 7.13
CA GLY A 158 -9.67 9.66 8.34
C GLY A 158 -10.80 8.95 9.10
N GLU A 159 -11.72 9.74 9.67
CA GLU A 159 -12.80 9.26 10.54
C GLU A 159 -13.68 8.17 9.91
N VAL A 160 -13.96 8.29 8.62
CA VAL A 160 -14.86 7.38 7.90
C VAL A 160 -14.26 5.97 7.80
N GLU A 161 -13.03 5.87 7.29
CA GLU A 161 -12.29 4.60 7.24
C GLU A 161 -12.07 4.05 8.64
N ARG A 162 -11.68 4.88 9.62
CA ARG A 162 -11.49 4.42 11.00
C ARG A 162 -12.75 3.81 11.58
N GLY A 163 -13.91 4.44 11.36
CA GLY A 163 -15.20 3.93 11.79
C GLY A 163 -15.52 2.56 11.17
N MET A 164 -15.32 2.42 9.86
CA MET A 164 -15.57 1.15 9.15
C MET A 164 -14.63 0.03 9.62
N VAL A 165 -13.32 0.31 9.70
CA VAL A 165 -12.30 -0.64 10.15
C VAL A 165 -12.56 -1.07 11.61
N GLY A 166 -12.82 -0.11 12.50
CA GLY A 166 -13.09 -0.39 13.91
C GLY A 166 -14.35 -1.24 14.13
N HIS A 167 -15.42 -0.95 13.38
CA HIS A 167 -16.65 -1.74 13.43
C HIS A 167 -16.42 -3.18 12.92
N MET A 168 -15.71 -3.35 11.80
CA MET A 168 -15.38 -4.67 11.27
C MET A 168 -14.54 -5.51 12.24
N ASN A 169 -13.52 -4.90 12.84
CA ASN A 169 -12.64 -5.59 13.77
C ASN A 169 -13.32 -5.94 15.11
N SER A 170 -14.29 -5.13 15.56
CA SER A 170 -14.98 -5.33 16.84
C SER A 170 -16.16 -6.29 16.74
N ASP A 171 -16.97 -6.14 15.69
CA ASP A 171 -18.30 -6.77 15.62
C ASP A 171 -18.39 -7.92 14.60
N HIS A 172 -17.42 -8.03 13.68
CA HIS A 172 -17.49 -8.93 12.51
C HIS A 172 -16.29 -9.87 12.37
N ALA A 173 -15.65 -10.27 13.48
CA ALA A 173 -14.48 -11.16 13.46
C ALA A 173 -14.70 -12.45 12.65
N THR A 174 -15.91 -13.03 12.71
CA THR A 174 -16.28 -14.22 11.91
C THR A 174 -16.21 -13.94 10.40
N ALA A 175 -16.68 -12.77 9.95
CA ALA A 175 -16.60 -12.40 8.54
C ALA A 175 -15.14 -12.16 8.11
N VAL A 176 -14.32 -11.54 8.98
CA VAL A 176 -12.90 -11.33 8.70
C VAL A 176 -12.16 -12.67 8.56
N ALA A 177 -12.43 -13.63 9.44
CA ALA A 177 -11.88 -14.99 9.32
C ALA A 177 -12.33 -15.69 8.03
N HIS A 178 -13.60 -15.52 7.64
CA HIS A 178 -14.12 -16.03 6.37
C HIS A 178 -13.38 -15.44 5.17
N TYR A 179 -13.02 -14.15 5.18
CA TYR A 179 -12.24 -13.54 4.09
C TYR A 179 -10.84 -14.16 3.96
N VAL A 180 -10.20 -14.51 5.07
CA VAL A 180 -8.90 -15.19 5.09
C VAL A 180 -9.01 -16.56 4.41
N GLU A 181 -10.03 -17.35 4.80
CA GLU A 181 -10.30 -18.66 4.19
C GLU A 181 -10.62 -18.53 2.70
N LEU A 182 -11.54 -17.63 2.34
CA LEU A 182 -12.00 -17.40 0.96
C LEU A 182 -10.85 -16.98 0.03
N ALA A 183 -9.89 -16.22 0.53
CA ALA A 183 -8.73 -15.76 -0.21
C ALA A 183 -7.53 -16.73 -0.16
N GLY A 184 -7.62 -17.83 0.60
CA GLY A 184 -6.52 -18.78 0.80
C GLY A 184 -5.29 -18.15 1.47
N LEU A 185 -5.51 -17.19 2.37
CA LEU A 185 -4.46 -16.51 3.11
C LEU A 185 -4.00 -17.34 4.33
N PRO A 186 -2.79 -17.09 4.88
CA PRO A 186 -2.36 -17.71 6.12
C PRO A 186 -3.31 -17.42 7.29
N ASP A 187 -3.48 -18.39 8.18
CA ASP A 187 -4.36 -18.31 9.36
C ASP A 187 -3.58 -18.46 10.68
N ASP A 188 -2.27 -18.19 10.66
CA ASP A 188 -1.35 -18.35 11.79
C ASP A 188 -1.48 -17.26 12.87
N ALA A 189 -2.22 -16.19 12.59
CA ALA A 189 -2.55 -15.13 13.52
C ALA A 189 -3.97 -14.58 13.29
N ALA A 190 -4.56 -13.96 14.31
CA ALA A 190 -5.88 -13.35 14.17
C ALA A 190 -5.84 -12.20 13.13
N PRO A 191 -6.69 -12.25 12.09
CA PRO A 191 -6.74 -11.21 11.07
C PRO A 191 -7.44 -9.96 11.58
N GLU A 192 -6.93 -8.79 11.19
CA GLU A 192 -7.55 -7.49 11.44
C GLU A 192 -7.57 -6.65 10.17
N LEU A 193 -8.63 -5.91 9.92
CA LEU A 193 -8.62 -4.87 8.89
C LEU A 193 -7.65 -3.76 9.30
N ALA A 194 -6.76 -3.39 8.38
CA ALA A 194 -5.84 -2.26 8.53
C ALA A 194 -6.37 -0.98 7.86
N GLY A 195 -7.04 -1.12 6.72
CA GLY A 195 -7.55 0.01 5.94
C GLY A 195 -8.52 -0.43 4.85
N ILE A 196 -9.25 0.54 4.30
CA ILE A 196 -10.25 0.34 3.24
C ILE A 196 -10.06 1.46 2.22
N ASP A 197 -10.04 1.09 0.96
CA ASP A 197 -10.03 2.01 -0.18
C ASP A 197 -11.23 1.74 -1.09
N THR A 198 -11.34 2.48 -2.20
CA THR A 198 -12.47 2.34 -3.12
C THR A 198 -12.45 1.04 -3.91
N GLU A 199 -11.32 0.36 -4.01
CA GLU A 199 -11.14 -0.84 -4.82
C GLU A 199 -11.01 -2.11 -3.97
N GLY A 200 -10.74 -1.99 -2.67
CA GLY A 200 -10.59 -3.12 -1.76
C GLY A 200 -10.30 -2.73 -0.32
N PHE A 201 -9.74 -3.69 0.42
CA PHE A 201 -9.35 -3.51 1.81
C PHE A 201 -8.09 -4.30 2.15
N HIS A 202 -7.38 -3.85 3.17
CA HIS A 202 -6.18 -4.52 3.69
C HIS A 202 -6.50 -5.32 4.93
N LEU A 203 -6.13 -6.60 4.94
CA LEU A 203 -6.04 -7.44 6.12
C LEU A 203 -4.59 -7.51 6.61
N ARG A 204 -4.41 -7.35 7.91
CA ARG A 204 -3.17 -7.63 8.61
C ARG A 204 -3.29 -8.98 9.31
N ILE A 205 -2.33 -9.87 9.04
CA ILE A 205 -2.21 -11.20 9.65
C ILE A 205 -0.80 -11.28 10.23
N GLY A 206 -0.71 -11.22 11.56
CA GLY A 206 0.57 -10.99 12.24
C GLY A 206 1.18 -9.65 11.80
N GLN A 207 2.33 -9.72 11.13
CA GLN A 207 3.05 -8.56 10.55
C GLN A 207 2.89 -8.42 9.02
N ALA A 208 2.18 -9.35 8.37
CA ALA A 208 1.96 -9.31 6.93
C ALA A 208 0.69 -8.54 6.60
N LEU A 209 0.70 -7.82 5.48
CA LEU A 209 -0.46 -7.12 4.94
C LEU A 209 -0.88 -7.73 3.60
N HIS A 210 -2.19 -7.94 3.45
CA HIS A 210 -2.81 -8.56 2.30
C HIS A 210 -3.94 -7.67 1.81
N TRP A 211 -3.83 -7.18 0.57
CA TRP A 211 -4.92 -6.43 -0.05
C TRP A 211 -5.85 -7.35 -0.82
N LEU A 212 -7.15 -7.18 -0.61
CA LEU A 212 -8.20 -7.98 -1.20
C LEU A 212 -9.19 -7.08 -1.96
N PRO A 213 -9.47 -7.35 -3.25
CA PRO A 213 -10.30 -6.48 -4.07
C PRO A 213 -11.80 -6.69 -3.78
N PHE A 214 -12.56 -5.60 -3.80
CA PHE A 214 -14.02 -5.69 -3.92
C PHE A 214 -14.44 -6.22 -5.30
N PRO A 215 -15.64 -6.82 -5.44
CA PRO A 215 -16.17 -7.24 -6.74
C PRO A 215 -16.30 -6.10 -7.76
N ALA A 216 -16.54 -4.88 -7.27
CA ALA A 216 -16.57 -3.65 -8.03
C ALA A 216 -16.11 -2.48 -7.14
N PRO A 217 -15.62 -1.36 -7.72
CA PRO A 217 -15.26 -0.19 -6.93
C PRO A 217 -16.44 0.36 -6.13
N CYS A 218 -16.19 0.74 -4.88
CA CYS A 218 -17.13 1.35 -3.95
C CYS A 218 -16.79 2.84 -3.77
N GLY A 219 -17.73 3.73 -4.05
CA GLY A 219 -17.61 5.17 -3.90
C GLY A 219 -18.05 5.71 -2.54
N ASP A 220 -18.81 4.92 -1.75
CA ASP A 220 -19.31 5.34 -0.44
C ASP A 220 -19.33 4.19 0.59
N PRO A 221 -19.44 4.49 1.91
CA PRO A 221 -19.47 3.47 2.97
C PRO A 221 -20.63 2.46 2.86
N GLY A 222 -21.74 2.83 2.24
CA GLY A 222 -22.88 1.94 2.02
C GLY A 222 -22.54 0.86 0.98
N GLU A 223 -21.88 1.25 -0.11
CA GLU A 223 -21.37 0.33 -1.12
C GLU A 223 -20.27 -0.58 -0.55
N VAL A 224 -19.34 -0.05 0.25
CA VAL A 224 -18.33 -0.86 0.97
C VAL A 224 -19.00 -1.91 1.85
N ARG A 225 -20.02 -1.52 2.62
CA ARG A 225 -20.78 -2.46 3.46
C ARG A 225 -21.45 -3.55 2.62
N GLN A 226 -22.08 -3.20 1.50
CA GLN A 226 -22.70 -4.18 0.61
C GLN A 226 -21.67 -5.18 0.06
N ALA A 227 -20.50 -4.69 -0.37
CA ALA A 227 -19.42 -5.53 -0.88
C ALA A 227 -18.88 -6.48 0.21
N LEU A 228 -18.65 -5.99 1.42
CA LEU A 228 -18.21 -6.82 2.56
C LEU A 228 -19.26 -7.88 2.93
N VAL A 229 -20.55 -7.53 2.98
CA VAL A 229 -21.63 -8.50 3.24
C VAL A 229 -21.70 -9.55 2.14
N GLN A 230 -21.54 -9.15 0.87
CA GLN A 230 -21.49 -10.10 -0.24
C GLN A 230 -20.32 -11.08 -0.08
N LEU A 231 -19.12 -10.60 0.25
CA LEU A 231 -17.95 -11.45 0.49
C LEU A 231 -18.15 -12.38 1.70
N ALA A 232 -18.84 -11.92 2.75
CA ALA A 232 -19.09 -12.71 3.96
C ALA A 232 -20.02 -13.91 3.73
N HIS A 233 -20.79 -13.89 2.64
CA HIS A 233 -21.68 -14.97 2.22
C HIS A 233 -21.20 -15.70 0.97
N ALA A 234 -20.05 -15.31 0.40
CA ALA A 234 -19.52 -15.92 -0.81
C ALA A 234 -18.81 -17.25 -0.50
N GLU A 235 -19.04 -18.25 -1.34
CA GLU A 235 -18.32 -19.54 -1.29
C GLU A 235 -16.99 -19.49 -2.07
N VAL A 236 -16.89 -18.60 -3.05
CA VAL A 236 -15.68 -18.35 -3.86
C VAL A 236 -15.51 -16.85 -4.06
N TRP A 237 -14.27 -16.35 -4.11
CA TRP A 237 -14.00 -14.94 -4.35
C TRP A 237 -14.63 -14.46 -5.67
N PRO A 238 -15.55 -13.47 -5.66
CA PRO A 238 -16.23 -13.02 -6.87
C PRO A 238 -15.23 -12.47 -7.92
N GLY A 239 -15.41 -12.86 -9.18
CA GLY A 239 -14.50 -12.48 -10.27
C GLY A 239 -13.38 -13.49 -10.55
N ASN A 240 -13.16 -14.48 -9.67
CA ASN A 240 -12.43 -15.71 -10.01
C ASN A 240 -13.37 -16.68 -10.74
N GLU A 241 -13.86 -16.32 -11.93
CA GLU A 241 -14.27 -17.37 -12.86
C GLU A 241 -13.00 -18.11 -13.27
N VAL A 242 -12.80 -19.30 -12.72
CA VAL A 242 -11.78 -20.24 -13.17
C VAL A 242 -12.00 -20.42 -14.66
N ILE A 243 -11.10 -19.87 -15.49
CA ILE A 243 -11.00 -20.28 -16.88
C ILE A 243 -10.59 -21.75 -16.82
N GLN A 244 -11.58 -22.64 -16.85
CA GLN A 244 -11.36 -24.05 -17.13
C GLN A 244 -10.76 -24.10 -18.54
N VAL A 245 -9.46 -24.37 -18.62
CA VAL A 245 -8.80 -24.85 -19.83
C VAL A 245 -8.95 -26.37 -19.89
#